data_AF-A0A9X1V6A2-F1
#
_entry.id   AF-A0A9X1V6A2-F1
#
_cell.length_a   1.000
_cell.length_b   1.000
_cell.length_c   1.000
_cell.angle_alpha   90.00
_cell.angle_beta   90.00
_cell.angle_gamma   90.00
#
_symmetry.space_group_name_H-M   'P 1'
#
loop_
_entity.id
_entity.type
_entity.pdbx_description
1 polymer ?
#
loop_
_entity_poly.entity_id
_entity_poly.type
_entity_poly.pdbx_seq_one_letter_code
_entity_poly.pdbx_strand_id
1 'polypeptide(L)' 'MLKFVKGPLESIEGVEIYPIISLLIFFIFFTALFWWVFTAKKDYIKKVSDLPLDMEDNSIINQKESRS' A
#
# COMPACT_ATOMS: atom_id res chain seq x y z
N MET A 1 16.64 -24.12 -28.76
CA MET A 1 15.53 -24.76 -28.01
C MET A 1 14.19 -24.00 -28.06
N LEU A 2 14.16 -22.68 -28.29
CA LEU A 2 12.92 -21.88 -28.37
C LEU A 2 12.00 -22.15 -29.59
N LYS A 3 12.45 -22.95 -30.57
CA LYS A 3 11.69 -23.23 -31.80
C LYS A 3 10.42 -24.07 -31.57
N PHE A 4 10.35 -24.85 -30.49
CA PHE A 4 9.21 -25.76 -30.23
C PHE A 4 8.01 -25.07 -29.57
N VAL A 5 8.22 -23.90 -28.94
CA VAL A 5 7.16 -23.17 -28.22
C VAL A 5 6.48 -22.13 -29.11
N LYS A 6 7.21 -21.60 -30.11
CA LYS A 6 6.68 -20.58 -31.04
C LYS A 6 5.66 -21.14 -32.02
N GLY A 7 5.86 -22.35 -32.54
CA GLY A 7 4.97 -22.94 -33.56
C GLY A 7 3.49 -23.05 -33.16
N PRO A 8 3.14 -23.57 -31.97
CA PRO A 8 1.74 -23.65 -31.54
C PRO A 8 1.15 -22.30 -31.15
N LEU A 9 1.94 -21.44 -30.49
CA LEU A 9 1.45 -20.12 -30.04
C LEU A 9 1.22 -19.17 -31.21
N GLU A 10 2.09 -19.18 -32.22
CA GLU A 10 1.95 -18.36 -33.43
C GLU A 10 0.82 -18.86 -34.34
N SER A 11 0.45 -20.14 -34.26
CA SER A 11 -0.72 -20.69 -34.98
C SER A 11 -2.07 -20.34 -34.34
N ILE A 12 -2.06 -19.88 -33.08
CA ILE A 12 -3.27 -19.41 -32.39
C ILE A 12 -3.37 -17.91 -32.67
N GLU A 13 -4.08 -17.58 -33.74
CA GLU A 13 -4.41 -16.21 -34.11
C GLU A 13 -5.07 -15.50 -32.90
N GLY A 14 -4.48 -14.38 -32.46
CA GLY A 14 -4.97 -13.61 -31.32
C GLY A 14 -4.43 -14.00 -29.94
N VAL A 15 -3.49 -14.96 -29.81
CA VAL A 15 -2.90 -15.30 -28.50
C VAL A 15 -2.17 -14.12 -27.83
N GLU A 16 -1.70 -13.17 -28.62
CA GLU A 16 -0.96 -11.98 -28.17
C GLU A 16 -1.82 -11.00 -27.36
N ILE A 17 -3.16 -11.09 -27.47
CA ILE A 17 -4.06 -10.20 -26.73
C ILE A 17 -4.12 -10.52 -25.24
N TYR A 18 -3.97 -11.80 -24.86
CA TYR A 18 -4.08 -12.23 -23.48
C TYR A 18 -2.98 -11.62 -22.58
N PRO A 19 -1.69 -11.60 -22.98
CA PRO A 19 -0.64 -10.87 -22.25
C PRO A 19 -0.92 -9.38 -22.11
N ILE A 20 -1.40 -8.71 -23.17
CA ILE A 20 -1.63 -7.25 -23.17
C ILE A 20 -2.78 -6.89 -22.21
N ILE A 21 -3.89 -7.63 -22.26
CA ILE A 21 -5.02 -7.41 -21.37
C ILE A 21 -4.65 -7.74 -19.91
N SER A 22 -3.91 -8.82 -19.68
CA SER A 22 -3.41 -9.17 -18.34
C SER A 22 -2.55 -8.04 -17.76
N LEU A 23 -1.64 -7.48 -18.56
CA LEU A 23 -0.79 -6.36 -18.15
C LEU A 23 -1.62 -5.11 -17.83
N LEU A 24 -2.60 -4.76 -18.68
CA LEU A 24 -3.47 -3.62 -18.46
C LEU A 24 -4.30 -3.76 -17.18
N ILE A 25 -4.95 -4.91 -16.97
CA ILE A 25 -5.76 -5.16 -15.78
C ILE A 25 -4.88 -5.12 -14.53
N PHE A 26 -3.71 -5.77 -14.55
CA PHE A 26 -2.75 -5.74 -13.46
C PHE A 26 -2.33 -4.30 -13.15
N PHE A 27 -1.93 -3.53 -14.15
CA PHE A 27 -1.49 -2.15 -13.97
C PHE A 27 -2.59 -1.25 -13.39
N ILE A 28 -3.82 -1.34 -13.91
CA ILE A 28 -4.97 -0.58 -13.41
C ILE A 28 -5.30 -0.97 -11.96
N PHE A 29 -5.31 -2.27 -11.66
CA PHE A 29 -5.57 -2.78 -10.31
C PHE A 29 -4.57 -2.22 -9.30
N PHE A 30 -3.28 -2.25 -9.62
CA PHE A 30 -2.25 -1.68 -8.75
C PHE A 30 -2.39 -0.16 -8.61
N THR A 31 -2.71 0.55 -9.69
CA THR A 31 -2.95 2.00 -9.66
C THR A 31 -4.10 2.36 -8.71
N ALA A 32 -5.21 1.62 -8.78
CA ALA A 32 -6.36 1.79 -7.90
C ALA A 32 -6.01 1.46 -6.43
N LEU A 33 -5.24 0.39 -6.19
CA LEU A 33 -4.76 0.06 -4.84
C LEU A 33 -3.88 1.16 -4.25
N PHE A 34 -2.98 1.74 -5.04
CA PHE A 34 -2.16 2.87 -4.56
C PHE A 34 -3.05 4.03 -4.14
N TRP A 35 -4.03 4.43 -4.98
CA TRP A 35 -4.97 5.49 -4.64
C TRP A 35 -5.73 5.21 -3.34
N TRP A 36 -6.21 3.97 -3.17
CA TRP A 36 -6.94 3.55 -1.98
C TRP A 36 -6.05 3.55 -0.72
N VAL A 37 -4.83 3.04 -0.82
CA VAL A 37 -3.86 2.99 0.28
C VAL A 37 -3.47 4.39 0.75
N PHE A 38 -3.21 5.33 -0.17
CA PHE A 38 -2.89 6.71 0.21
C PHE A 38 -4.05 7.41 0.91
N THR A 39 -5.29 7.11 0.53
CA THR A 39 -6.49 7.63 1.20
C THR A 39 -6.66 7.02 2.60
N ALA A 40 -6.63 5.69 2.70
CA ALA A 40 -6.84 4.97 3.97
C ALA A 40 -5.77 5.28 5.04
N LYS A 41 -4.50 5.49 4.63
CA LYS A 41 -3.43 5.89 5.57
C LYS A 41 -3.70 7.24 6.24
N LYS A 42 -4.34 8.19 5.55
CA LYS A 42 -4.63 9.53 6.13
C LYS A 42 -5.69 9.44 7.23
N ASP A 43 -6.74 8.65 7.01
CA ASP A 43 -7.82 8.46 7.99
C ASP A 43 -7.35 7.68 9.22
N TYR A 44 -6.53 6.64 9.03
CA TYR A 44 -5.96 5.88 10.13
C TYR A 44 -5.04 6.76 10.98
N ILE A 45 -4.10 7.49 10.36
CA ILE A 45 -3.16 8.37 11.06
C ILE A 45 -3.92 9.44 11.84
N LYS A 46 -4.95 10.09 11.29
CA LYS A 46 -5.72 11.10 12.02
C LYS A 46 -6.36 10.55 13.31
N LYS A 47 -6.73 9.27 13.34
CA LYS A 47 -7.37 8.64 14.51
C LYS A 47 -6.37 8.17 15.57
N VAL A 48 -5.14 7.82 15.19
CA VAL A 48 -4.06 7.45 16.14
C VAL A 48 -3.12 8.61 16.47
N SER A 49 -3.12 9.69 15.70
CA SER A 49 -2.40 10.93 16.01
C SER A 49 -3.03 11.72 17.15
N ASP A 50 -4.33 11.53 17.41
CA ASP A 50 -5.03 12.06 18.59
C ASP A 50 -4.87 11.14 19.83
N LEU A 51 -4.24 9.96 19.69
CA LEU A 51 -3.74 9.24 20.85
C LEU A 51 -2.45 9.93 21.30
N PRO A 52 -2.38 10.43 22.54
CA PRO A 52 -1.21 11.16 23.02
C PRO A 52 -0.01 10.19 23.03
N LEU A 53 0.89 10.34 22.06
CA LEU A 53 1.98 9.38 21.88
C LEU A 53 3.13 9.55 22.87
N ASP A 54 3.30 10.69 23.55
CA ASP A 54 4.34 10.87 24.59
C ASP A 54 4.18 12.23 25.31
N MET A 55 3.24 12.38 26.24
CA MET A 55 3.26 13.52 27.18
C MET A 55 2.76 13.14 28.58
N GLU A 56 3.30 12.08 29.17
CA GLU A 56 3.27 11.89 30.62
C GLU A 56 4.66 11.49 31.14
N ASP A 57 5.65 12.33 30.88
CA ASP A 57 6.89 12.37 31.66
C ASP A 57 7.14 13.80 32.14
N ASN A 58 6.24 14.35 33.00
CA ASN A 58 6.53 15.57 33.77
C ASN A 58 5.52 15.93 34.88
N SER A 59 4.69 15.00 35.37
CA SER A 59 3.78 15.28 36.50
C SER A 59 4.32 14.87 37.88
N ILE A 60 5.45 14.15 37.94
CA ILE A 60 6.01 13.64 39.21
C ILE A 60 6.97 14.66 39.88
N ILE A 61 7.57 15.59 39.13
CA ILE A 61 8.63 16.48 39.67
C ILE A 61 8.04 17.72 40.37
N ASN A 62 6.92 18.27 39.87
CA ASN A 62 6.32 19.49 40.42
C ASN A 62 5.57 19.33 41.75
N GLN A 63 5.30 18.10 42.21
CA GLN A 63 4.53 17.90 43.45
C GLN A 63 5.41 17.82 44.71
N LYS A 64 6.73 17.68 44.57
CA LYS A 64 7.65 17.53 45.71
C LYS A 64 8.20 18.87 46.22
N GLU A 65 8.15 19.92 45.41
CA GLU A 65 8.75 21.23 45.72
C GLU A 65 7.79 22.20 46.44
N SER A 66 6.47 22.04 46.30
CA SER A 66 5.48 22.79 47.11
C SER A 66 5.21 22.21 48.50
N ARG A 67 5.94 21.16 48.92
CA ARG A 67 5.81 20.54 50.25
C ARG A 67 7.08 20.60 51.10
N SER A 68 8.11 21.33 50.68
CA SER A 68 9.32 21.61 51.48
C SER A 68 9.37 23.08 51.88
#